data_AF-A0A4W5NBT3-F1
#
_entry.id   AF-A0A4W5NBT3-F1
#
_cell.length_a   1.000
_cell.length_b   1.000
_cell.length_c   1.000
_cell.angle_alpha   90.00
_cell.angle_beta   90.00
_cell.angle_gamma   90.00
#
_symmetry.space_group_name_H-M   'P 1'
#
loop_
_entity.id
_entity.type
_entity.pdbx_description
1 polymer ?
#
loop_
_entity_poly.entity_id
_entity_poly.type
_entity_poly.pdbx_seq_one_letter_code
_entity_poly.pdbx_strand_id
1 'polypeptide(L)'
;MGFRKKNKSPAVLSHEFVIQNHADMVSCVAMVILLGLMFEVTAKFAIMFITVQYNVTQNEKAEPVNLYQYGPKDLATVFFYLLIAVILHALIQEYILDKMNRRLHLSKTKHSKFNESGQLAAFYLISFIWGCSILTAEEFATNPTFLWEGYPHTHMVFQVKFFYICQMAYWLHALPELYFQKVRKEDIPRQLYYICLYVFHITGAYVLNLHRLGLVLLVPHSLVELLFHASRLFYFSDENKQKGFTLWALLFVIARLVTLTLSVLTFGFGLPRAENQGFSLAEGNFNVLTIRMTCLAAICLTQAWMMWKFINFQLKKWREHSQSQASKVKAISPKSKPHKKDPARGESPAATSPRARKAL
;
A
#
# COMPACT_ATOMS: atom_id res chain seq x y z
N MET A 1 -13.45 -42.24 19.50
CA MET A 1 -12.47 -41.29 20.06
C MET A 1 -11.39 -41.04 19.02
N GLY A 2 -11.46 -39.93 18.28
CA GLY A 2 -10.48 -39.60 17.26
C GLY A 2 -9.19 -39.10 17.90
N PHE A 3 -8.09 -39.82 17.71
CA PHE A 3 -6.76 -39.38 18.14
C PHE A 3 -6.44 -38.01 17.53
N ARG A 4 -6.39 -37.00 18.40
CA ARG A 4 -5.89 -35.66 18.11
C ARG A 4 -4.42 -35.83 17.73
N LYS A 5 -4.09 -35.81 16.43
CA LYS A 5 -2.70 -35.83 15.93
C LYS A 5 -1.92 -34.75 16.69
N LYS A 6 -0.98 -35.16 17.54
CA LYS A 6 0.04 -34.27 18.11
C LYS A 6 0.74 -33.61 16.92
N ASN A 7 0.68 -32.28 16.83
CA ASN A 7 1.54 -31.52 15.93
C ASN A 7 2.98 -31.86 16.29
N LYS A 8 3.62 -32.74 15.50
CA LYS A 8 5.06 -32.97 15.60
C LYS A 8 5.72 -31.66 15.19
N SER A 9 6.68 -31.19 15.99
CA SER A 9 7.57 -30.11 15.55
C SER A 9 8.21 -30.53 14.22
N PRO A 10 8.29 -29.62 13.23
CA PRO A 10 8.92 -29.94 11.96
C PRO A 10 10.40 -30.28 12.20
N ALA A 11 10.96 -31.13 11.33
CA ALA A 11 12.38 -31.48 11.42
C ALA A 11 13.24 -30.21 11.33
N VAL A 12 14.30 -30.13 12.14
CA VAL A 12 15.22 -29.00 12.19
C VAL A 12 15.78 -28.73 10.77
N LEU A 13 15.79 -27.45 10.35
CA LEU A 13 16.15 -26.99 9.00
C LEU A 13 15.27 -27.47 7.83
N SER A 14 14.15 -28.14 8.10
CA SER A 14 13.16 -28.38 7.05
C SER A 14 12.53 -27.07 6.55
N HIS A 15 11.98 -27.10 5.35
CA HIS A 15 11.25 -25.98 4.77
C HIS A 15 10.15 -25.42 5.71
N GLU A 16 9.47 -26.29 6.45
CA GLU A 16 8.44 -25.86 7.42
C GLU A 16 9.05 -25.25 8.69
N PHE A 17 10.19 -25.76 9.15
CA PHE A 17 10.91 -25.20 10.30
C PHE A 17 11.39 -23.78 10.03
N VAL A 18 11.98 -23.53 8.85
CA VAL A 18 12.46 -22.19 8.45
C VAL A 18 11.31 -21.19 8.42
N ILE A 19 10.16 -21.58 7.85
CA ILE A 19 8.99 -20.69 7.78
C ILE A 19 8.42 -20.40 9.17
N GLN A 20 8.36 -21.39 10.06
CA GLN A 20 7.80 -21.17 11.40
C GLN A 20 8.70 -20.32 12.29
N ASN A 21 10.02 -20.43 12.14
CA ASN A 21 11.00 -19.76 13.02
C ASN A 21 11.76 -18.63 12.30
N HIS A 22 11.22 -18.10 11.19
CA HIS A 22 11.91 -17.09 10.37
C HIS A 22 12.25 -15.83 11.18
N ALA A 23 11.35 -15.39 12.06
CA ALA A 23 11.56 -14.22 12.92
C ALA A 23 12.75 -14.43 13.87
N ASP A 24 12.83 -15.59 14.52
CA ASP A 24 13.94 -15.94 15.42
C ASP A 24 15.26 -16.08 14.67
N MET A 25 15.25 -16.74 13.51
CA MET A 25 16.43 -16.88 12.67
C MET A 25 16.97 -15.52 12.19
N VAL A 26 16.09 -14.63 11.72
CA VAL A 26 16.46 -13.28 11.30
C VAL A 26 16.91 -12.44 12.49
N SER A 27 16.28 -12.60 13.65
CA SER A 27 16.72 -11.99 14.92
C SER A 27 18.13 -12.42 15.31
N CYS A 28 18.48 -13.71 15.15
CA CYS A 28 19.84 -14.18 15.35
C CYS A 28 20.84 -13.48 14.42
N VAL A 29 20.50 -13.27 13.14
CA VAL A 29 21.36 -12.54 12.20
C VAL A 29 21.55 -11.08 12.63
N ALA A 30 20.46 -10.40 12.99
CA ALA A 30 20.52 -9.02 13.51
C ALA A 30 21.35 -8.94 14.80
N MET A 31 21.21 -9.92 15.70
CA MET A 31 21.98 -10.01 16.94
C MET A 31 23.47 -10.21 16.69
N VAL A 32 23.87 -11.01 15.69
CA VAL A 32 25.28 -11.17 15.31
C VAL A 32 25.87 -9.82 14.87
N ILE A 33 25.13 -9.02 14.11
CA ILE A 33 25.56 -7.66 13.72
C ILE A 33 25.73 -6.77 14.96
N LEU A 34 24.78 -6.82 15.90
CA LEU A 34 24.83 -6.06 17.15
C LEU A 34 26.00 -6.49 18.06
N LEU A 35 26.25 -7.80 18.19
CA LEU A 35 27.40 -8.34 18.92
C LEU A 35 28.73 -7.92 18.27
N GLY A 36 28.73 -7.67 16.96
CA GLY A 36 29.85 -7.07 16.25
C GLY A 36 30.27 -5.70 16.81
N LEU A 37 29.42 -4.99 17.56
CA LEU A 37 29.80 -3.76 18.25
C LEU A 37 30.70 -4.00 19.48
N MET A 38 30.77 -5.22 20.01
CA MET A 38 31.50 -5.51 21.25
C MET A 38 33.02 -5.51 21.08
N PHE A 39 33.53 -5.72 19.86
CA PHE A 39 34.97 -5.71 19.57
C PHE A 39 35.32 -4.58 18.62
N GLU A 40 36.42 -3.88 18.87
CA GLU A 40 36.83 -2.69 18.12
C GLU A 40 36.97 -2.94 16.60
N VAL A 41 37.53 -4.10 16.23
CA VAL A 41 37.73 -4.47 14.81
C VAL A 41 36.40 -4.71 14.11
N THR A 42 35.48 -5.47 14.74
CA THR A 42 34.18 -5.77 14.15
C THR A 42 33.23 -4.58 14.21
N ALA A 43 33.40 -3.67 15.18
CA ALA A 43 32.55 -2.50 15.37
C ALA A 43 32.59 -1.57 14.15
N LYS A 44 33.76 -1.42 13.51
CA LYS A 44 33.93 -0.64 12.28
C LYS A 44 33.03 -1.12 11.14
N PHE A 45 32.76 -2.42 11.08
CA PHE A 45 31.86 -3.01 10.10
C PHE A 45 30.40 -2.96 10.59
N ALA A 46 30.13 -3.33 11.83
CA ALA A 46 28.78 -3.34 12.40
C ALA A 46 28.10 -1.95 12.37
N ILE A 47 28.87 -0.88 12.63
CA ILE A 47 28.36 0.50 12.57
C ILE A 47 27.83 0.85 11.17
N MET A 48 28.42 0.31 10.10
CA MET A 48 27.95 0.54 8.72
C MET A 48 26.51 0.07 8.50
N PHE A 49 26.12 -1.01 9.19
CA PHE A 49 24.78 -1.59 9.12
C PHE A 49 23.78 -0.83 10.00
N ILE A 50 24.22 -0.31 11.15
CA ILE A 50 23.31 0.18 12.18
C ILE A 50 23.02 1.68 12.01
N THR A 51 24.05 2.48 11.74
CA THR A 51 23.91 3.94 11.76
C THR A 51 23.63 4.52 10.38
N VAL A 52 23.06 5.72 10.35
CA VAL A 52 22.91 6.49 9.11
C VAL A 52 24.29 6.94 8.63
N GLN A 53 24.63 6.62 7.38
CA GLN A 53 25.97 6.84 6.82
C GLN A 53 26.15 8.24 6.22
N TYR A 54 27.38 8.63 5.92
CA TYR A 54 27.72 9.88 5.21
C TYR A 54 27.29 11.16 5.94
N ASN A 55 27.59 11.27 7.23
CA ASN A 55 27.44 12.52 7.98
C ASN A 55 28.46 13.56 7.47
N VAL A 56 27.97 14.73 7.08
CA VAL A 56 28.76 15.86 6.54
C VAL A 56 28.53 17.14 7.35
N THR A 57 28.09 16.99 8.61
CA THR A 57 27.79 18.10 9.51
C THR A 57 29.04 18.92 9.78
N GLN A 58 28.96 20.22 9.50
CA GLN A 58 30.00 21.18 9.84
C GLN A 58 29.73 21.75 11.24
N ASN A 59 30.70 21.65 12.14
CA ASN A 59 30.59 22.02 13.56
C ASN A 59 30.64 23.55 13.81
N GLU A 60 30.19 24.37 12.86
CA GLU A 60 30.35 25.82 12.91
C GLU A 60 29.17 26.56 13.56
N LYS A 61 28.06 25.87 13.88
CA LYS A 61 26.86 26.48 14.51
C LYS A 61 26.68 26.01 15.96
N ALA A 62 26.15 26.90 16.80
CA ALA A 62 25.85 26.65 18.22
C ALA A 62 24.88 25.47 18.45
N GLU A 63 24.05 25.14 17.46
CA GLU A 63 23.29 23.89 17.38
C GLU A 63 23.64 23.16 16.07
N PRO A 64 24.46 22.09 16.11
CA PRO A 64 24.84 21.37 14.90
C PRO A 64 23.64 20.55 14.37
N VAL A 65 23.04 21.01 13.28
CA VAL A 65 22.05 20.23 12.53
C VAL A 65 22.77 19.11 11.80
N ASN A 66 22.46 17.85 12.15
CA ASN A 66 23.12 16.72 11.51
C ASN A 66 22.69 16.54 10.04
N LEU A 67 23.60 16.82 9.11
CA LEU A 67 23.39 16.70 7.67
C LEU A 67 24.08 15.47 7.08
N TYR A 68 23.40 14.85 6.11
CA TYR A 68 23.84 13.61 5.49
C TYR A 68 23.68 13.65 3.97
N GLN A 69 24.56 12.96 3.26
CA GLN A 69 24.45 12.70 1.82
C GLN A 69 24.05 11.24 1.57
N TYR A 70 23.59 10.88 0.37
CA TYR A 70 23.40 9.47 0.04
C TYR A 70 24.72 8.81 -0.40
N GLY A 71 24.81 7.49 -0.30
CA GLY A 71 25.91 6.75 -0.92
C GLY A 71 25.80 5.23 -0.78
N PRO A 72 26.72 4.46 -1.39
CA PRO A 72 26.62 3.00 -1.47
C PRO A 72 26.60 2.28 -0.12
N LYS A 73 27.21 2.83 0.94
CA LYS A 73 27.15 2.24 2.29
C LYS A 73 25.72 2.20 2.85
N ASP A 74 24.81 3.04 2.35
CA ASP A 74 23.41 3.00 2.74
C ASP A 74 22.75 1.65 2.42
N LEU A 75 23.28 0.87 1.46
CA LEU A 75 22.78 -0.48 1.16
C LEU A 75 22.94 -1.43 2.36
N ALA A 76 24.04 -1.32 3.11
CA ALA A 76 24.25 -2.11 4.33
C ALA A 76 23.23 -1.69 5.40
N THR A 77 22.98 -0.38 5.53
CA THR A 77 21.98 0.15 6.45
C THR A 77 20.56 -0.30 6.09
N VAL A 78 20.18 -0.20 4.81
CA VAL A 78 18.90 -0.71 4.30
C VAL A 78 18.75 -2.21 4.56
N PHE A 79 19.81 -3.01 4.35
CA PHE A 79 19.79 -4.44 4.65
C PHE A 79 19.54 -4.71 6.14
N PHE A 80 20.21 -3.98 7.05
CA PHE A 80 19.98 -4.16 8.48
C PHE A 80 18.54 -3.83 8.87
N TYR A 81 18.01 -2.69 8.42
CA TYR A 81 16.62 -2.31 8.71
C TYR A 81 15.60 -3.20 8.00
N LEU A 82 15.98 -3.90 6.93
CA LEU A 82 15.15 -4.97 6.33
C LEU A 82 15.00 -6.13 7.32
N LEU A 83 16.09 -6.56 7.97
CA LEU A 83 16.01 -7.60 9.02
C LEU A 83 15.09 -7.16 10.17
N ILE A 84 15.24 -5.90 10.61
CA ILE A 84 14.35 -5.32 11.62
C ILE A 84 12.90 -5.30 11.13
N ALA A 85 12.64 -4.96 9.86
CA ALA A 85 11.29 -4.98 9.30
C ALA A 85 10.68 -6.39 9.28
N VAL A 86 11.45 -7.44 8.99
CA VAL A 86 10.97 -8.84 9.10
C VAL A 86 10.60 -9.18 10.53
N ILE A 87 11.43 -8.82 11.51
CA ILE A 87 11.15 -9.05 12.94
C ILE A 87 9.87 -8.31 13.35
N LEU A 88 9.75 -7.02 13.02
CA LEU A 88 8.56 -6.22 13.32
C LEU A 88 7.31 -6.77 12.65
N HIS A 89 7.41 -7.24 11.40
CA HIS A 89 6.30 -7.89 10.70
C HIS A 89 5.77 -9.09 11.50
N ALA A 90 6.67 -9.99 11.91
CA ALA A 90 6.31 -11.17 12.70
C ALA A 90 5.70 -10.79 14.05
N LEU A 91 6.25 -9.79 14.75
CA LEU A 91 5.69 -9.32 16.03
C LEU A 91 4.28 -8.74 15.87
N ILE A 92 4.05 -7.90 14.85
CA ILE A 92 2.71 -7.36 14.55
C ILE A 92 1.76 -8.51 14.20
N GLN A 93 2.23 -9.50 13.43
CA GLN A 93 1.44 -10.65 13.03
C GLN A 93 0.96 -11.46 14.25
N GLU A 94 1.89 -11.84 15.12
CA GLU A 94 1.63 -12.72 16.26
C GLU A 94 0.83 -12.01 17.37
N TYR A 95 1.28 -10.83 17.79
CA TYR A 95 0.75 -10.16 18.98
C TYR A 95 -0.52 -9.35 18.71
N ILE A 96 -0.69 -8.84 17.48
CA ILE A 96 -1.82 -7.97 17.12
C ILE A 96 -2.79 -8.72 16.20
N LEU A 97 -2.35 -9.09 15.00
CA LEU A 97 -3.26 -9.55 13.94
C LEU A 97 -3.87 -10.91 14.25
N ASP A 98 -3.06 -11.88 14.67
CA ASP A 98 -3.55 -13.22 15.03
C ASP A 98 -4.44 -13.19 16.29
N LYS A 99 -4.21 -12.23 17.19
CA LYS A 99 -5.09 -12.01 18.35
C LYS A 99 -6.44 -11.44 17.93
N MET A 100 -6.46 -10.52 16.96
CA MET A 100 -7.71 -9.97 16.39
C MET A 100 -8.47 -11.02 15.57
N ASN A 101 -7.79 -11.79 14.74
CA ASN A 101 -8.41 -12.86 13.93
C ASN A 101 -9.08 -13.92 14.80
N ARG A 102 -8.45 -14.32 15.90
CA ARG A 102 -9.03 -15.27 16.87
C ARG A 102 -10.31 -14.74 17.50
N ARG A 103 -10.45 -13.43 17.67
CA ARG A 103 -11.68 -12.79 18.19
C ARG A 103 -12.77 -12.65 17.14
N LEU A 104 -12.40 -12.40 15.89
CA LEU A 104 -13.35 -12.14 14.80
C LEU A 104 -13.85 -13.41 14.09
N HIS A 105 -13.27 -14.59 14.39
CA HIS A 105 -13.67 -15.88 13.80
C HIS A 105 -13.77 -15.86 12.25
N LEU A 106 -12.82 -15.18 11.60
CA LEU A 106 -12.83 -14.99 10.15
C LEU A 106 -12.60 -16.32 9.40
N SER A 107 -13.22 -16.46 8.23
CA SER A 107 -12.93 -17.57 7.31
C SER A 107 -11.48 -17.56 6.85
N LYS A 108 -10.94 -18.70 6.41
CA LYS A 108 -9.54 -18.83 5.95
C LYS A 108 -9.16 -17.80 4.86
N THR A 109 -10.08 -17.52 3.95
CA THR A 109 -9.87 -16.52 2.86
C THR A 109 -9.95 -15.08 3.35
N LYS A 110 -10.86 -14.76 4.29
CA LYS A 110 -10.92 -13.44 4.93
C LYS A 110 -9.69 -13.20 5.81
N HIS A 111 -9.21 -14.23 6.52
CA HIS A 111 -8.05 -14.18 7.40
C HIS A 111 -6.77 -13.74 6.70
N SER A 112 -6.41 -14.37 5.57
CA SER A 112 -5.20 -14.00 4.81
C SER A 112 -5.27 -12.54 4.33
N LYS A 113 -6.43 -12.11 3.84
CA LYS A 113 -6.67 -10.72 3.39
C LYS A 113 -6.68 -9.72 4.55
N PHE A 114 -7.16 -10.13 5.73
CA PHE A 114 -7.13 -9.34 6.95
C PHE A 114 -5.69 -9.12 7.40
N ASN A 115 -4.85 -10.16 7.39
CA ASN A 115 -3.43 -10.05 7.74
C ASN A 115 -2.68 -9.11 6.80
N GLU A 116 -2.81 -9.30 5.49
CA GLU A 116 -2.21 -8.43 4.47
C GLU A 116 -2.62 -6.96 4.71
N SER A 117 -3.91 -6.69 4.90
CA SER A 117 -4.40 -5.35 5.21
C SER A 117 -3.94 -4.83 6.57
N GLY A 118 -3.80 -5.68 7.57
CA GLY A 118 -3.37 -5.33 8.92
C GLY A 118 -1.93 -4.82 8.93
N GLN A 119 -1.03 -5.56 8.29
CA GLN A 119 0.37 -5.19 8.15
C GLN A 119 0.55 -3.87 7.39
N LEU A 120 -0.15 -3.73 6.27
CA LEU A 120 -0.10 -2.51 5.46
C LEU A 120 -0.72 -1.31 6.20
N ALA A 121 -1.84 -1.49 6.91
CA ALA A 121 -2.41 -0.42 7.73
C ALA A 121 -1.43 0.07 8.82
N ALA A 122 -0.75 -0.85 9.52
CA ALA A 122 0.25 -0.49 10.52
C ALA A 122 1.41 0.30 9.90
N PHE A 123 1.93 -0.17 8.77
CA PHE A 123 3.02 0.49 8.06
C PHE A 123 2.64 1.88 7.55
N TYR A 124 1.49 2.03 6.88
CA TYR A 124 1.07 3.32 6.35
C TYR A 124 0.68 4.30 7.46
N LEU A 125 0.19 3.83 8.61
CA LEU A 125 -0.04 4.69 9.77
C LEU A 125 1.25 5.32 10.27
N ILE A 126 2.29 4.49 10.51
CA ILE A 126 3.59 4.96 10.96
C ILE A 126 4.23 5.87 9.91
N SER A 127 4.18 5.47 8.64
CA SER A 127 4.74 6.23 7.52
C SER A 127 4.06 7.59 7.33
N PHE A 128 2.73 7.64 7.47
CA PHE A 128 1.99 8.89 7.37
C PHE A 128 2.31 9.82 8.54
N ILE A 129 2.29 9.34 9.78
CA ILE A 129 2.58 10.16 10.96
C ILE A 129 4.01 10.70 10.91
N TRP A 130 4.99 9.85 10.60
CA TRP A 130 6.39 10.25 10.52
C TRP A 130 6.64 11.17 9.32
N GLY A 131 6.06 10.88 8.16
CA GLY A 131 6.18 11.77 7.01
C GLY A 131 5.57 13.15 7.27
N CYS A 132 4.40 13.22 7.90
CA CYS A 132 3.80 14.48 8.35
C CYS A 132 4.68 15.23 9.36
N SER A 133 5.29 14.53 10.31
CA SER A 133 6.16 15.20 11.30
C SER A 133 7.38 15.83 10.63
N ILE A 134 7.98 15.16 9.63
CA ILE A 134 9.06 15.71 8.82
C ILE A 134 8.58 16.93 8.00
N LEU A 135 7.43 16.82 7.34
CA LEU A 135 6.87 17.92 6.53
C LEU A 135 6.58 19.17 7.37
N THR A 136 6.09 19.00 8.60
CA THR A 136 5.87 20.12 9.52
C THR A 136 7.18 20.71 10.06
N ALA A 137 8.17 19.86 10.34
CA ALA A 137 9.42 20.28 10.95
C ALA A 137 10.28 21.19 10.06
N GLU A 138 10.23 21.02 8.73
CA GLU A 138 11.03 21.88 7.83
C GLU A 138 10.20 22.80 6.94
N GLU A 139 9.01 23.17 7.41
CA GLU A 139 8.12 24.13 6.74
C GLU A 139 7.83 23.76 5.27
N PHE A 140 7.90 22.46 4.93
CA PHE A 140 7.81 21.93 3.57
C PHE A 140 6.51 22.32 2.84
N ALA A 141 5.44 22.62 3.59
CA ALA A 141 4.08 22.70 3.09
C ALA A 141 3.64 24.11 2.63
N THR A 142 4.42 25.16 2.90
CA THR A 142 3.95 26.56 2.73
C THR A 142 4.31 27.18 1.38
N ASN A 143 5.35 26.70 0.68
CA ASN A 143 5.77 27.25 -0.61
C ASN A 143 6.04 26.16 -1.66
N PRO A 144 5.30 26.11 -2.80
CA PRO A 144 5.53 25.10 -3.84
C PRO A 144 6.91 25.19 -4.51
N THR A 145 7.60 26.34 -4.49
CA THR A 145 8.95 26.46 -5.08
C THR A 145 9.98 25.59 -4.36
N PHE A 146 9.75 25.30 -3.08
CA PHE A 146 10.58 24.46 -2.23
C PHE A 146 10.93 23.10 -2.86
N LEU A 147 10.04 22.58 -3.71
CA LEU A 147 10.20 21.28 -4.39
C LEU A 147 11.39 21.23 -5.35
N TRP A 148 11.79 22.36 -5.93
CA TRP A 148 12.88 22.45 -6.92
C TRP A 148 13.92 23.54 -6.61
N GLU A 149 13.60 24.48 -5.74
CA GLU A 149 14.51 25.54 -5.33
C GLU A 149 15.72 24.97 -4.59
N GLY A 150 16.92 25.37 -5.02
CA GLY A 150 18.17 24.83 -4.50
C GLY A 150 18.44 23.37 -4.87
N TYR A 151 17.72 22.80 -5.85
CA TYR A 151 18.09 21.50 -6.44
C TYR A 151 19.52 21.61 -7.01
N PRO A 152 20.39 20.58 -6.93
CA PRO A 152 20.17 19.29 -6.27
C PRO A 152 20.18 19.38 -4.75
N HIS A 153 19.21 18.71 -4.11
CA HIS A 153 19.11 18.66 -2.65
C HIS A 153 20.04 17.59 -2.07
N THR A 154 21.35 17.75 -2.21
CA THR A 154 22.36 16.75 -1.83
C THR A 154 22.41 16.48 -0.32
N HIS A 155 21.95 17.43 0.50
CA HIS A 155 21.94 17.33 1.95
C HIS A 155 20.55 16.95 2.48
N MET A 156 20.51 15.98 3.39
CA MET A 156 19.33 15.53 4.11
C MET A 156 19.59 15.61 5.60
N VAL A 157 18.62 16.09 6.37
CA VAL A 157 18.65 15.89 7.82
C VAL A 157 18.49 14.42 8.16
N PHE A 158 18.94 14.02 9.35
CA PHE A 158 18.83 12.66 9.86
C PHE A 158 17.44 12.06 9.64
N GLN A 159 16.38 12.77 10.02
CA GLN A 159 14.99 12.28 9.96
C GLN A 159 14.56 11.95 8.52
N VAL A 160 14.89 12.80 7.56
CA VAL A 160 14.58 12.58 6.13
C VAL A 160 15.34 11.36 5.62
N LYS A 161 16.67 11.31 5.83
CA LYS A 161 17.47 10.19 5.33
C LYS A 161 17.03 8.87 5.95
N PHE A 162 16.82 8.86 7.27
CA PHE A 162 16.41 7.65 7.98
C PHE A 162 15.01 7.19 7.58
N PHE A 163 14.08 8.12 7.33
CA PHE A 163 12.78 7.80 6.76
C PHE A 163 12.92 7.04 5.43
N TYR A 164 13.70 7.55 4.47
CA TYR A 164 13.92 6.87 3.19
C TYR A 164 14.56 5.48 3.33
N ILE A 165 15.55 5.33 4.21
CA ILE A 165 16.17 4.02 4.51
C ILE A 165 15.11 3.03 5.01
N CYS A 166 14.28 3.42 5.97
CA CYS A 166 13.21 2.58 6.50
C CYS A 166 12.13 2.25 5.46
N GLN A 167 11.78 3.20 4.59
CA GLN A 167 10.84 2.97 3.50
C GLN A 167 11.38 1.93 2.51
N MET A 168 12.64 2.05 2.07
CA MET A 168 13.28 1.06 1.20
C MET A 168 13.39 -0.30 1.88
N ALA A 169 13.85 -0.33 3.13
CA ALA A 169 13.97 -1.54 3.93
C ALA A 169 12.63 -2.27 4.06
N TYR A 170 11.53 -1.55 4.32
CA TYR A 170 10.21 -2.15 4.37
C TYR A 170 9.79 -2.74 3.03
N TRP A 171 9.89 -2.01 1.92
CA TRP A 171 9.45 -2.60 0.65
C TRP A 171 10.32 -3.78 0.20
N LEU A 172 11.61 -3.81 0.57
CA LEU A 172 12.47 -4.96 0.35
C LEU A 172 12.18 -6.14 1.31
N HIS A 173 11.74 -5.89 2.55
CA HIS A 173 11.34 -6.96 3.48
C HIS A 173 10.15 -7.77 2.94
N ALA A 174 9.30 -7.13 2.13
CA ALA A 174 8.14 -7.80 1.55
C ALA A 174 8.52 -8.94 0.61
N LEU A 175 9.74 -8.95 0.03
CA LEU A 175 10.21 -10.00 -0.87
C LEU A 175 10.38 -11.36 -0.16
N PRO A 176 11.20 -11.50 0.91
CA PRO A 176 11.27 -12.75 1.66
C PRO A 176 9.93 -13.09 2.33
N GLU A 177 9.11 -12.10 2.67
CA GLU A 177 7.79 -12.33 3.26
C GLU A 177 6.82 -13.05 2.30
N LEU A 178 6.97 -12.88 0.98
CA LEU A 178 6.22 -13.67 -0.02
C LEU A 178 6.41 -15.18 0.21
N TYR A 179 7.64 -15.57 0.59
CA TYR A 179 8.00 -16.95 0.90
C TYR A 179 7.54 -17.35 2.30
N PHE A 180 7.81 -16.54 3.33
CA PHE A 180 7.44 -16.84 4.72
C PHE A 180 5.93 -16.98 4.91
N GLN A 181 5.11 -16.16 4.25
CA GLN A 181 3.65 -16.26 4.33
C GLN A 181 3.03 -17.34 3.44
N LYS A 182 3.84 -18.06 2.66
CA LYS A 182 3.37 -19.03 1.66
C LYS A 182 2.32 -18.40 0.73
N VAL A 183 2.61 -17.21 0.20
CA VAL A 183 1.70 -16.49 -0.71
C VAL A 183 1.38 -17.40 -1.91
N ARG A 184 0.11 -17.42 -2.31
CA ARG A 184 -0.33 -18.24 -3.45
C ARG A 184 0.40 -17.80 -4.71
N LYS A 185 0.85 -18.75 -5.53
CA LYS A 185 1.60 -18.47 -6.76
C LYS A 185 0.90 -17.49 -7.71
N GLU A 186 -0.43 -17.53 -7.74
CA GLU A 186 -1.28 -16.62 -8.52
C GLU A 186 -1.26 -15.15 -8.02
N ASP A 187 -1.00 -14.94 -6.73
CA ASP A 187 -0.96 -13.61 -6.12
C ASP A 187 0.45 -12.99 -6.14
N ILE A 188 1.51 -13.80 -6.29
CA ILE A 188 2.92 -13.36 -6.27
C ILE A 188 3.20 -12.28 -7.33
N PRO A 189 2.85 -12.43 -8.63
CA PRO A 189 3.15 -11.40 -9.63
C PRO A 189 2.54 -10.06 -9.26
N ARG A 190 1.28 -10.08 -8.78
CA ARG A 190 0.58 -8.88 -8.33
C ARG A 190 1.35 -8.16 -7.23
N GLN A 191 1.77 -8.87 -6.18
CA GLN A 191 2.51 -8.27 -5.06
C GLN A 191 3.89 -7.79 -5.48
N LEU A 192 4.59 -8.55 -6.33
CA LEU A 192 5.90 -8.17 -6.85
C LEU A 192 5.84 -6.86 -7.64
N TYR A 193 4.81 -6.65 -8.47
CA TYR A 193 4.63 -5.37 -9.17
C TYR A 193 4.55 -4.18 -8.21
N TYR A 194 3.79 -4.30 -7.12
CA TYR A 194 3.69 -3.23 -6.13
C TYR A 194 5.03 -3.01 -5.42
N ILE A 195 5.71 -4.08 -4.97
CA ILE A 195 7.03 -4.00 -4.33
C ILE A 195 8.01 -3.26 -5.25
N CYS A 196 8.10 -3.66 -6.52
CA CYS A 196 8.98 -3.02 -7.49
C CYS A 196 8.64 -1.54 -7.70
N LEU A 197 7.35 -1.18 -7.81
CA LEU A 197 6.93 0.23 -7.97
C LEU A 197 7.35 1.09 -6.77
N TYR A 198 7.17 0.58 -5.55
CA TYR A 198 7.57 1.32 -4.35
C TYR A 198 9.09 1.47 -4.26
N VAL A 199 9.83 0.37 -4.39
CA VAL A 199 11.31 0.42 -4.37
C VAL A 199 11.82 1.36 -5.46
N PHE A 200 11.28 1.29 -6.68
CA PHE A 200 11.67 2.14 -7.79
C PHE A 200 11.45 3.63 -7.49
N HIS A 201 10.25 4.04 -7.06
CA HIS A 201 9.95 5.45 -6.83
C HIS A 201 10.66 6.02 -5.60
N ILE A 202 10.75 5.26 -4.51
CA ILE A 202 11.44 5.68 -3.28
C ILE A 202 12.94 5.80 -3.53
N THR A 203 13.55 4.79 -4.15
CA THR A 203 14.99 4.81 -4.47
C THR A 203 15.29 5.90 -5.49
N GLY A 204 14.44 6.06 -6.52
CA GLY A 204 14.60 7.12 -7.53
C GLY A 204 14.59 8.51 -6.91
N ALA A 205 13.64 8.80 -6.02
CA ALA A 205 13.61 10.08 -5.30
C ALA A 205 14.86 10.30 -4.43
N TYR A 206 15.35 9.23 -3.80
CA TYR A 206 16.53 9.26 -2.94
C TYR A 206 17.83 9.53 -3.72
N VAL A 207 18.12 8.73 -4.77
CA VAL A 207 19.40 8.79 -5.50
C VAL A 207 19.49 9.96 -6.48
N LEU A 208 18.36 10.48 -6.95
CA LEU A 208 18.32 11.64 -7.85
C LEU A 208 18.28 12.99 -7.09
N ASN A 209 18.46 12.97 -5.76
CA ASN A 209 18.36 14.15 -4.90
C ASN A 209 17.01 14.87 -5.00
N LEU A 210 15.93 14.12 -5.19
CA LEU A 210 14.54 14.60 -5.28
C LEU A 210 13.75 14.24 -4.01
N HIS A 211 14.43 14.09 -2.88
CA HIS A 211 13.84 13.59 -1.63
C HIS A 211 12.71 14.49 -1.10
N ARG A 212 12.78 15.80 -1.36
CA ARG A 212 11.73 16.78 -1.04
C ARG A 212 10.43 16.46 -1.79
N LEU A 213 10.52 16.32 -3.12
CA LEU A 213 9.39 15.91 -3.95
C LEU A 213 8.86 14.55 -3.52
N GLY A 214 9.75 13.55 -3.39
CA GLY A 214 9.36 12.20 -3.00
C GLY A 214 8.61 12.15 -1.67
N LEU A 215 9.03 12.92 -0.67
CA LEU A 215 8.38 12.97 0.65
C LEU A 215 6.96 13.55 0.54
N VAL A 216 6.81 14.69 -0.15
CA VAL A 216 5.52 15.34 -0.37
C VAL A 216 4.55 14.46 -1.18
N LEU A 217 5.07 13.58 -2.06
CA LEU A 217 4.25 12.60 -2.77
C LEU A 217 3.90 11.36 -1.93
N LEU A 218 4.84 10.88 -1.10
CA LEU A 218 4.67 9.69 -0.26
C LEU A 218 3.63 9.89 0.85
N VAL A 219 3.56 11.07 1.46
CA VAL A 219 2.63 11.35 2.58
C VAL A 219 1.15 11.23 2.20
N PRO A 220 0.61 11.96 1.21
CA PRO A 220 -0.79 11.83 0.80
C PRO A 220 -1.08 10.45 0.23
N HIS A 221 -0.10 9.81 -0.42
CA HIS A 221 -0.24 8.43 -0.86
C HIS A 221 -0.41 7.46 0.32
N SER A 222 0.43 7.58 1.36
CA SER A 222 0.36 6.77 2.58
C SER A 222 -0.97 6.94 3.29
N LEU A 223 -1.51 8.16 3.36
CA LEU A 223 -2.83 8.42 3.94
C LEU A 223 -3.95 7.65 3.22
N VAL A 224 -3.95 7.68 1.89
CA VAL A 224 -4.98 7.02 1.09
C VAL A 224 -4.89 5.50 1.22
N GLU A 225 -3.69 4.93 1.20
CA GLU A 225 -3.51 3.48 1.39
C GLU A 225 -3.88 3.05 2.82
N LEU A 226 -3.52 3.85 3.85
CA LEU A 226 -3.97 3.65 5.23
C LEU A 226 -5.49 3.59 5.30
N LEU A 227 -6.20 4.56 4.72
CA LEU A 227 -7.65 4.61 4.74
C LEU A 227 -8.28 3.40 4.04
N PHE A 228 -7.70 2.94 2.93
CA PHE A 228 -8.15 1.74 2.25
C PHE A 228 -8.05 0.50 3.15
N HIS A 229 -6.85 0.28 3.71
CA HIS A 229 -6.58 -0.90 4.52
C HIS A 229 -7.34 -0.87 5.84
N ALA A 230 -7.42 0.28 6.52
CA ALA A 230 -8.23 0.47 7.72
C ALA A 230 -9.72 0.22 7.43
N SER A 231 -10.26 0.77 6.34
CA SER A 231 -11.66 0.53 5.92
C SER A 231 -11.93 -0.96 5.68
N ARG A 232 -10.97 -1.66 5.05
CA ARG A 232 -11.05 -3.10 4.81
C ARG A 232 -11.02 -3.93 6.09
N LEU A 233 -10.21 -3.54 7.08
CA LEU A 233 -10.21 -4.18 8.41
C LEU A 233 -11.54 -3.99 9.14
N PHE A 234 -12.10 -2.77 9.13
CA PHE A 234 -13.41 -2.50 9.72
C PHE A 234 -14.53 -3.28 9.02
N TYR A 235 -14.49 -3.36 7.70
CA TYR A 235 -15.44 -4.12 6.91
C TYR A 235 -15.39 -5.63 7.21
N PHE A 236 -14.20 -6.19 7.46
CA PHE A 236 -14.08 -7.59 7.87
C PHE A 236 -14.62 -7.85 9.28
N SER A 237 -14.58 -6.85 10.16
CA SER A 237 -15.20 -6.94 11.49
C SER A 237 -16.71 -6.80 11.45
N ASP A 238 -17.24 -5.90 10.61
CA ASP A 238 -18.66 -5.65 10.46
C ASP A 238 -18.95 -5.13 9.04
N GLU A 239 -19.68 -5.92 8.26
CA GLU A 239 -19.94 -5.62 6.85
C GLU A 239 -20.81 -4.37 6.63
N ASN A 240 -21.45 -3.84 7.70
CA ASN A 240 -22.17 -2.58 7.67
C ASN A 240 -21.25 -1.34 7.66
N LYS A 241 -19.97 -1.50 8.02
CA LYS A 241 -18.99 -0.41 8.11
C LYS A 241 -18.36 -0.06 6.75
N GLN A 242 -19.19 0.29 5.76
CA GLN A 242 -18.72 0.60 4.40
C GLN A 242 -18.37 2.07 4.16
N LYS A 243 -18.77 2.98 5.06
CA LYS A 243 -18.59 4.44 4.88
C LYS A 243 -17.12 4.84 4.65
N GLY A 244 -16.17 4.11 5.25
CA GLY A 244 -14.74 4.35 5.07
C GLY A 244 -14.28 4.23 3.61
N PHE A 245 -14.88 3.32 2.83
CA PHE A 245 -14.54 3.18 1.41
C PHE A 245 -14.99 4.38 0.56
N THR A 246 -16.05 5.09 0.96
CA THR A 246 -16.47 6.31 0.26
C THR A 246 -15.48 7.44 0.51
N LEU A 247 -15.06 7.63 1.77
CA LEU A 247 -14.03 8.61 2.13
C LEU A 247 -12.70 8.30 1.44
N TRP A 248 -12.29 7.03 1.45
CA TRP A 248 -11.12 6.56 0.73
C TRP A 248 -11.21 6.89 -0.77
N ALA A 249 -12.33 6.57 -1.43
CA ALA A 249 -12.48 6.78 -2.86
C ALA A 249 -12.35 8.27 -3.25
N LEU A 250 -12.91 9.17 -2.44
CA LEU A 250 -12.77 10.61 -2.64
C LEU A 250 -11.31 11.06 -2.49
N LEU A 251 -10.68 10.70 -1.36
CA LEU A 251 -9.31 11.11 -1.07
C LEU A 251 -8.29 10.46 -2.01
N PHE A 252 -8.57 9.26 -2.51
CA PHE A 252 -7.78 8.59 -3.53
C PHE A 252 -7.65 9.47 -4.77
N VAL A 253 -8.76 9.94 -5.34
CA VAL A 253 -8.75 10.80 -6.53
C VAL A 253 -8.00 12.10 -6.26
N ILE A 254 -8.26 12.74 -5.11
CA ILE A 254 -7.57 13.98 -4.72
C ILE A 254 -6.05 13.76 -4.63
N ALA A 255 -5.60 12.69 -3.98
CA ALA A 255 -4.17 12.39 -3.85
C ALA A 255 -3.48 12.16 -5.21
N ARG A 256 -4.16 11.54 -6.19
CA ARG A 256 -3.60 11.37 -7.55
C ARG A 256 -3.51 12.71 -8.28
N LEU A 257 -4.53 13.57 -8.17
CA LEU A 257 -4.49 14.92 -8.74
C LEU A 257 -3.36 15.76 -8.15
N VAL A 258 -3.22 15.77 -6.81
CA VAL A 258 -2.11 16.44 -6.13
C VAL A 258 -0.77 15.89 -6.62
N THR A 259 -0.62 14.57 -6.71
CA THR A 259 0.62 13.93 -7.18
C THR A 259 1.00 14.39 -8.58
N LEU A 260 0.04 14.39 -9.52
CA LEU A 260 0.26 14.81 -10.90
C LEU A 260 0.58 16.31 -10.99
N THR A 261 -0.18 17.15 -10.30
CA THR A 261 0.03 18.61 -10.29
C THR A 261 1.43 18.95 -9.78
N LEU A 262 1.84 18.43 -8.62
CA LEU A 262 3.15 18.72 -8.06
C LEU A 262 4.30 18.19 -8.93
N SER A 263 4.11 17.03 -9.56
CA SER A 263 5.11 16.47 -10.48
C SER A 263 5.26 17.31 -11.75
N VAL A 264 4.15 17.77 -12.34
CA VAL A 264 4.16 18.64 -13.52
C VAL A 264 4.76 20.01 -13.18
N LEU A 265 4.39 20.59 -12.03
CA LEU A 265 5.00 21.84 -11.56
C LEU A 265 6.51 21.68 -11.40
N THR A 266 6.96 20.61 -10.77
CA THR A 266 8.40 20.37 -10.51
C THR A 266 9.19 20.12 -11.80
N PHE A 267 8.79 19.13 -12.60
CA PHE A 267 9.55 18.72 -13.79
C PHE A 267 9.28 19.56 -15.03
N GLY A 268 8.06 20.10 -15.16
CA GLY A 268 7.63 20.86 -16.34
C GLY A 268 7.86 22.36 -16.21
N PHE A 269 7.84 22.92 -15.00
CA PHE A 269 7.94 24.36 -14.80
C PHE A 269 9.11 24.80 -13.92
N GLY A 270 9.35 24.13 -12.80
CA GLY A 270 10.35 24.48 -11.79
C GLY A 270 11.78 24.18 -12.23
N LEU A 271 12.13 22.89 -12.30
CA LEU A 271 13.48 22.44 -12.67
C LEU A 271 13.97 22.99 -14.02
N PRO A 272 13.14 23.14 -15.08
CA PRO A 272 13.57 23.78 -16.33
C PRO A 272 13.95 25.25 -16.23
N ARG A 273 13.47 25.97 -15.21
CA ARG A 273 13.78 27.40 -14.99
C ARG A 273 14.90 27.61 -13.96
N ALA A 274 15.37 26.55 -13.32
CA ALA A 274 16.48 26.64 -12.38
C ALA A 274 17.81 26.88 -13.12
N GLU A 275 18.71 27.65 -12.52
CA GLU A 275 19.98 28.07 -13.15
C GLU A 275 20.94 26.89 -13.39
N ASN A 276 20.83 25.83 -12.57
CA ASN A 276 21.68 24.66 -12.58
C ASN A 276 21.28 23.60 -13.62
N GLN A 277 21.01 24.00 -14.86
CA GLN A 277 20.77 23.05 -15.95
C GLN A 277 22.04 22.23 -16.22
N GLY A 278 21.92 20.90 -16.29
CA GLY A 278 23.04 20.02 -16.61
C GLY A 278 23.04 18.69 -15.87
N PHE A 279 24.07 17.91 -16.15
CA PHE A 279 24.32 16.61 -15.52
C PHE A 279 25.72 16.61 -14.91
N SER A 280 25.80 16.37 -13.60
CA SER A 280 27.06 16.22 -12.86
C SER A 280 26.87 15.19 -11.75
N LEU A 281 27.50 14.02 -11.89
CA LEU A 281 27.45 12.99 -10.86
C LEU A 281 28.16 13.43 -9.58
N ALA A 282 29.25 14.21 -9.71
CA ALA A 282 30.04 14.71 -8.58
C ALA A 282 29.24 15.70 -7.71
N GLU A 283 28.43 16.55 -8.34
CA GLU A 283 27.55 17.51 -7.64
C GLU A 283 26.18 16.91 -7.30
N GLY A 284 25.90 15.67 -7.76
CA GLY A 284 24.58 15.06 -7.64
C GLY A 284 23.49 15.79 -8.43
N ASN A 285 23.86 16.54 -9.47
CA ASN A 285 22.93 17.27 -10.33
C ASN A 285 22.48 16.39 -11.49
N PHE A 286 21.16 16.13 -11.56
CA PHE A 286 20.53 15.35 -12.61
C PHE A 286 19.52 16.17 -13.43
N ASN A 287 19.64 17.50 -13.43
CA ASN A 287 18.71 18.43 -14.09
C ASN A 287 18.91 18.51 -15.61
N VAL A 288 18.72 17.38 -16.30
CA VAL A 288 18.67 17.30 -17.77
C VAL A 288 17.29 16.88 -18.26
N LEU A 289 16.94 17.32 -19.48
CA LEU A 289 15.62 17.06 -20.06
C LEU A 289 15.23 15.58 -20.02
N THR A 290 16.15 14.68 -20.37
CA THR A 290 15.90 13.23 -20.39
C THR A 290 15.46 12.72 -19.02
N ILE A 291 16.21 13.05 -17.95
CA ILE A 291 15.90 12.58 -16.59
C ILE A 291 14.57 13.17 -16.12
N ARG A 292 14.33 14.46 -16.35
CA ARG A 292 13.05 15.10 -15.99
C ARG A 292 11.86 14.43 -16.67
N MET A 293 11.96 14.18 -17.97
CA MET A 293 10.88 13.54 -18.74
C MET A 293 10.70 12.08 -18.35
N THR A 294 11.78 11.34 -18.06
CA THR A 294 11.69 9.98 -17.55
C THR A 294 11.02 9.92 -16.18
N CYS A 295 11.39 10.79 -15.23
CA CYS A 295 10.76 10.88 -13.92
C CYS A 295 9.27 11.22 -14.03
N LEU A 296 8.94 12.26 -14.82
CA LEU A 296 7.56 12.67 -15.04
C LEU A 296 6.74 11.55 -15.69
N ALA A 297 7.27 10.91 -16.73
CA ALA A 297 6.61 9.78 -17.39
C ALA A 297 6.39 8.61 -16.43
N ALA A 298 7.40 8.24 -15.63
CA ALA A 298 7.27 7.16 -14.66
C ALA A 298 6.17 7.44 -13.63
N ILE A 299 6.08 8.66 -13.11
CA ILE A 299 5.01 9.07 -12.19
C ILE A 299 3.67 9.02 -12.93
N CYS A 300 3.53 9.70 -14.07
CA CYS A 300 2.27 9.77 -14.83
C CYS A 300 1.74 8.38 -15.22
N LEU A 301 2.60 7.49 -15.73
CA LEU A 301 2.23 6.12 -16.08
C LEU A 301 1.76 5.34 -14.85
N THR A 302 2.46 5.47 -13.73
CA THR A 302 2.07 4.82 -12.47
C THR A 302 0.71 5.35 -11.97
N GLN A 303 0.49 6.67 -12.00
CA GLN A 303 -0.79 7.28 -11.64
C GLN A 303 -1.91 6.84 -12.57
N ALA A 304 -1.70 6.83 -13.89
CA ALA A 304 -2.66 6.39 -14.89
C ALA A 304 -3.03 4.92 -14.69
N TRP A 305 -2.05 4.05 -14.43
CA TRP A 305 -2.28 2.64 -14.14
C TRP A 305 -3.13 2.44 -12.87
N MET A 306 -2.83 3.16 -11.80
CA MET A 306 -3.63 3.11 -10.56
C MET A 306 -5.06 3.62 -10.77
N MET A 307 -5.22 4.73 -11.50
CA MET A 307 -6.53 5.28 -11.85
C MET A 307 -7.34 4.34 -12.72
N TRP A 308 -6.71 3.69 -13.70
CA TRP A 308 -7.37 2.69 -14.52
C TRP A 308 -7.89 1.51 -13.70
N LYS A 309 -7.08 0.99 -12.75
CA LYS A 309 -7.53 -0.05 -11.82
C LYS A 309 -8.69 0.41 -10.93
N PHE A 310 -8.60 1.64 -10.40
CA PHE A 310 -9.65 2.23 -9.58
C PHE A 310 -10.95 2.38 -10.36
N ILE A 311 -10.92 2.94 -11.57
CA ILE A 311 -12.10 3.11 -12.43
C ILE A 311 -12.72 1.76 -12.74
N ASN A 312 -11.93 0.76 -13.15
CA ASN A 312 -12.43 -0.59 -13.42
C ASN A 312 -13.09 -1.22 -12.19
N PHE A 313 -12.51 -1.01 -11.00
CA PHE A 313 -13.08 -1.46 -9.73
C PHE A 313 -14.43 -0.78 -9.44
N GLN A 314 -14.52 0.54 -9.59
CA GLN A 314 -15.77 1.29 -9.37
C GLN A 314 -16.83 0.91 -10.40
N LEU A 315 -16.47 0.77 -11.69
CA LEU A 315 -17.38 0.32 -12.75
C LEU A 315 -17.88 -1.10 -12.51
N LYS A 316 -17.05 -2.00 -11.97
CA LYS A 316 -17.48 -3.34 -11.58
C LYS A 316 -18.48 -3.28 -10.43
N LYS A 317 -18.17 -2.55 -9.36
CA LYS A 317 -19.06 -2.35 -8.20
C LYS A 317 -20.39 -1.74 -8.60
N TRP A 318 -20.37 -0.73 -9.47
CA TRP A 318 -21.58 -0.09 -9.99
C TRP A 318 -22.44 -1.09 -10.78
N ARG A 319 -21.84 -1.86 -11.70
CA ARG A 319 -22.55 -2.92 -12.46
C ARG A 319 -23.23 -3.94 -11.54
N GLU A 320 -22.52 -4.40 -10.50
CA GLU A 320 -23.06 -5.37 -9.52
C GLU A 320 -24.23 -4.79 -8.73
N HIS A 321 -24.16 -3.52 -8.33
CA HIS A 321 -25.27 -2.82 -7.67
C HIS A 321 -26.47 -2.63 -8.59
N SER A 322 -26.26 -2.20 -9.84
CA SER A 322 -27.33 -2.04 -10.83
C SER A 322 -28.03 -3.36 -11.15
N GLN A 323 -27.28 -4.47 -11.28
CA GLN A 323 -27.84 -5.80 -11.47
C GLN A 323 -28.65 -6.26 -10.24
N SER A 324 -28.14 -5.98 -9.04
CA SER A 324 -28.82 -6.32 -7.77
C SER A 324 -30.10 -5.50 -7.55
N GLN A 325 -30.14 -4.24 -8.01
CA GLN A 325 -31.36 -3.43 -8.00
C GLN A 325 -32.35 -3.90 -9.06
N ALA A 326 -31.88 -4.20 -10.28
CA ALA A 326 -32.73 -4.71 -11.35
C ALA A 326 -33.38 -6.07 -11.02
N SER A 327 -32.66 -6.97 -10.32
CA SER A 327 -33.21 -8.25 -9.87
C SER A 327 -34.25 -8.05 -8.76
N LYS A 328 -34.03 -7.12 -7.82
CA LYS A 328 -35.03 -6.76 -6.79
C LYS A 328 -36.30 -6.18 -7.40
N VAL A 329 -36.20 -5.29 -8.39
CA VAL A 329 -37.37 -4.73 -9.09
C VAL A 329 -38.14 -5.83 -9.84
N LYS A 330 -37.46 -6.75 -10.52
CA LYS A 330 -38.09 -7.89 -11.20
C LYS A 330 -38.77 -8.88 -10.23
N ALA A 331 -38.24 -9.04 -9.01
CA ALA A 331 -38.83 -9.89 -7.98
C ALA A 331 -40.10 -9.28 -7.35
N ILE A 332 -40.23 -7.95 -7.35
CA ILE A 332 -41.39 -7.22 -6.80
C ILE A 332 -42.54 -7.13 -7.82
N SER A 333 -42.32 -7.44 -9.11
CA SER A 333 -43.39 -7.49 -10.12
C SER A 333 -43.83 -8.94 -10.44
N PRO A 334 -44.73 -9.57 -9.67
CA PRO A 334 -45.44 -10.75 -10.17
C PRO A 334 -46.50 -10.30 -11.18
N LYS A 335 -46.44 -10.91 -12.38
CA LYS A 335 -47.34 -10.75 -13.53
C LYS A 335 -48.80 -10.39 -13.17
N SER A 336 -49.26 -9.19 -13.52
CA SER A 336 -50.66 -8.97 -13.86
C SER A 336 -50.88 -9.41 -15.32
N LYS A 337 -51.35 -10.64 -15.52
CA LYS A 337 -51.91 -11.05 -16.83
C LYS A 337 -53.30 -10.41 -16.95
N PRO A 338 -53.60 -9.64 -18.02
CA PRO A 338 -54.96 -9.19 -18.26
C PRO A 338 -55.76 -10.36 -18.87
N HIS A 339 -56.83 -10.75 -18.19
CA HIS A 339 -57.83 -11.68 -18.71
C HIS A 339 -58.53 -10.97 -19.89
N LYS A 340 -58.35 -11.46 -21.12
CA LYS A 340 -59.18 -11.05 -22.26
C LYS A 340 -60.63 -11.49 -21.99
N LYS A 341 -61.54 -10.53 -21.87
CA LYS A 341 -62.97 -10.70 -22.06
C LYS A 341 -63.41 -9.61 -23.03
N ASP A 342 -64.13 -10.00 -24.07
CA ASP A 342 -65.18 -9.22 -24.74
C ASP A 342 -65.68 -9.93 -26.02
N PRO A 343 -66.89 -9.64 -26.55
CA PRO A 343 -68.04 -8.92 -25.97
C PRO A 343 -69.43 -9.55 -26.31
N ALA A 344 -70.50 -8.78 -26.04
CA ALA A 344 -71.92 -8.89 -26.45
C ALA A 344 -72.86 -9.60 -25.43
N ARG A 345 -73.71 -8.90 -24.65
CA ARG A 345 -74.86 -7.99 -24.93
C ARG A 345 -76.16 -8.76 -25.24
N GLY A 346 -77.12 -8.65 -24.31
CA GLY A 346 -78.55 -8.60 -24.64
C GLY A 346 -79.45 -9.77 -24.20
N GLU A 347 -80.17 -9.52 -23.10
CA GLU A 347 -81.58 -9.88 -22.85
C GLU A 347 -82.02 -11.30 -22.46
N SER A 348 -83.00 -11.31 -21.55
CA SER A 348 -83.54 -12.42 -20.73
C SER A 348 -84.77 -13.10 -21.40
N PRO A 349 -85.64 -13.84 -20.68
CA PRO A 349 -85.59 -15.31 -20.51
C PRO A 349 -86.85 -16.02 -21.05
N ALA A 350 -86.80 -17.34 -21.29
CA ALA A 350 -88.02 -18.14 -21.35
C ALA A 350 -87.79 -19.62 -20.98
N ALA A 351 -88.69 -20.07 -20.12
CA ALA A 351 -88.90 -21.40 -19.55
C ALA A 351 -88.81 -22.58 -20.54
N THR A 352 -88.33 -23.74 -20.08
CA THR A 352 -89.10 -24.97 -19.79
C THR A 352 -88.20 -26.22 -19.70
N SER A 353 -88.40 -27.01 -18.65
CA SER A 353 -88.11 -28.46 -18.58
C SER A 353 -89.30 -29.22 -19.23
N PRO A 354 -89.33 -30.54 -19.57
CA PRO A 354 -88.44 -31.63 -19.12
C PRO A 354 -88.17 -32.79 -20.13
N ARG A 355 -87.37 -33.77 -19.66
CA ARG A 355 -87.46 -35.24 -19.85
C ARG A 355 -87.28 -35.92 -21.23
N ALA A 356 -86.37 -36.91 -21.16
CA ALA A 356 -86.52 -38.32 -21.59
C ALA A 356 -86.22 -38.74 -23.05
N ARG A 357 -85.06 -39.40 -23.19
CA ARG A 357 -84.85 -40.82 -23.58
C ARG A 357 -85.58 -41.34 -24.85
N LYS A 358 -84.78 -41.72 -25.86
CA LYS A 358 -84.94 -42.92 -26.74
C LYS A 358 -83.62 -43.11 -27.54
N ALA A 359 -82.99 -44.29 -27.41
CA ALA A 359 -82.90 -45.38 -28.41
C ALA A 359 -81.97 -45.00 -29.59
N LEU A 360 -80.89 -45.73 -29.90
CA LEU A 360 -80.64 -47.17 -29.94
C LEU A 360 -79.23 -47.52 -29.45
#